data_AF-A0A1E5GHL2-F1
#
_entry.id   AF-A0A1E5GHL2-F1
#
_cell.length_a   1.000
_cell.length_b   1.000
_cell.length_c   1.000
_cell.angle_alpha   90.00
_cell.angle_beta   90.00
_cell.angle_gamma   90.00
#
_symmetry.space_group_name_H-M   'P 1'
#
loop_
_entity.id
_entity.type
_entity.pdbx_description
1 polymer ?
#
loop_
_entity_poly.entity_id
_entity_poly.type
_entity_poly.pdbx_seq_one_letter_code
_entity_poly.pdbx_strand_id
1 'polypeptide(L)'
;MRIKQRKLITWVVLLFTLTSNFLPVLKPVLAYAENDPETSQMAEQEKADTEKLDETIVNPVTDETTKEELAPVEQTIESTTIEPTNENETSSEAQNDQQSAQQGRSAAELATREDPYDVNGLTDEEIIALANYMYGAYAQTNPTFKTQVINDKGEIINITYAQSFAVGSYDLYPCKWNVKLNGNWLFGAEMMGKIMIDNMLAYCVQPAVEFQKGEGYTPQISFSEVSEDQKRVINNIINFGAQMNDPINFYFATQFYVWESIGYSVESNLENYGAYKAMIDAAADHHRLKPSFDEQIFTVVAGETLMIKDTKNVFAHYNQISNTTNASVVKEGDVLKITPSGDSVDGEISFQRNSPYSGTQFFWLKPGAQTVTTAGEAVPTQTKLR
;
A
#
# COMPACT_ATOMS: atom_id res chain seq x y z
N MET A 1 16.35 -0.11 66.86
CA MET A 1 14.94 -0.52 66.67
C MET A 1 14.42 0.17 65.40
N ARG A 2 14.23 -0.63 64.34
CA ARG A 2 13.52 -0.41 63.06
C ARG A 2 13.64 0.95 62.34
N ILE A 3 14.61 1.00 61.42
CA ILE A 3 14.46 1.67 60.12
C ILE A 3 13.96 0.58 59.15
N LYS A 4 12.84 0.82 58.45
CA LYS A 4 12.47 0.05 57.26
C LYS A 4 11.94 1.01 56.20
N GLN A 5 12.84 1.41 55.30
CA GLN A 5 12.48 1.73 53.93
C GLN A 5 12.06 0.44 53.22
N ARG A 6 10.94 0.49 52.50
CA ARG A 6 10.66 -0.39 51.35
C ARG A 6 10.04 0.50 50.29
N LYS A 7 10.87 1.01 49.37
CA LYS A 7 10.42 1.43 48.04
C LYS A 7 10.18 0.13 47.27
N LEU A 8 8.93 -0.15 46.93
CA LEU A 8 8.60 -1.20 45.96
C LEU A 8 8.80 -0.56 44.58
N ILE A 9 9.70 -1.11 43.77
CA ILE A 9 9.91 -0.71 42.39
C ILE A 9 8.83 -1.43 41.57
N THR A 10 7.84 -0.69 41.07
CA THR A 10 6.82 -1.21 40.15
C THR A 10 7.36 -1.10 38.73
N TRP A 11 7.44 -2.24 38.03
CA TRP A 11 7.87 -2.29 36.63
C TRP A 11 6.68 -2.02 35.71
N VAL A 12 6.75 -0.96 34.89
CA VAL A 12 5.95 -0.86 33.68
C VAL A 12 6.52 -1.86 32.68
N VAL A 13 5.78 -2.93 32.38
CA VAL A 13 6.13 -3.87 31.31
C VAL A 13 5.61 -3.29 30.00
N LEU A 14 6.49 -2.54 29.31
CA LEU A 14 6.30 -2.16 27.92
C LEU A 14 6.63 -3.39 27.06
N LEU A 15 5.61 -4.17 26.68
CA LEU A 15 5.80 -5.27 25.75
C LEU A 15 5.84 -4.71 24.32
N PHE A 16 7.04 -4.38 23.86
CA PHE A 16 7.31 -4.14 22.44
C PHE A 16 7.37 -5.48 21.73
N THR A 17 6.35 -5.85 20.95
CA THR A 17 6.57 -6.72 19.80
C THR A 17 7.11 -5.86 18.66
N LEU A 18 8.36 -5.42 18.80
CA LEU A 18 9.17 -4.95 17.69
C LEU A 18 9.68 -6.21 16.99
N THR A 19 9.14 -6.57 15.84
CA THR A 19 9.86 -7.43 14.90
C THR A 19 10.99 -6.60 14.28
N SER A 20 12.07 -6.42 15.05
CA SER A 20 13.29 -5.76 14.63
C SER A 20 14.04 -6.63 13.61
N ASN A 21 13.91 -6.30 12.34
CA ASN A 21 15.02 -6.47 11.39
C ASN A 21 16.10 -5.46 11.78
N PHE A 22 17.28 -5.91 12.21
CA PHE A 22 18.60 -5.30 12.00
C PHE A 22 19.63 -5.93 12.96
N LEU A 23 20.41 -6.90 12.47
CA LEU A 23 21.84 -7.05 12.75
C LEU A 23 22.53 -7.64 11.51
N PRO A 24 23.77 -7.24 11.18
CA PRO A 24 24.51 -7.73 10.03
C PRO A 24 25.15 -9.08 10.37
N VAL A 25 24.81 -10.14 9.62
CA VAL A 25 25.51 -11.42 9.75
C VAL A 25 26.51 -11.55 8.60
N LEU A 26 27.78 -11.57 8.99
CA LEU A 26 28.94 -11.95 8.20
C LEU A 26 28.70 -13.32 7.51
N LYS A 27 28.96 -13.36 6.21
CA LYS A 27 29.00 -14.59 5.40
C LYS A 27 30.12 -15.52 5.88
N PRO A 28 29.93 -16.84 5.80
CA PRO A 28 30.98 -17.74 5.35
C PRO A 28 30.78 -18.09 3.86
N VAL A 29 31.85 -17.88 3.11
CA VAL A 29 32.05 -18.37 1.75
C VAL A 29 32.19 -19.89 1.78
N LEU A 30 31.42 -20.60 0.96
CA LEU A 30 31.75 -21.95 0.52
C LEU A 30 31.76 -21.95 -1.00
N ALA A 31 32.97 -22.13 -1.53
CA ALA A 31 33.24 -22.39 -2.93
C ALA A 31 32.96 -23.87 -3.23
N TYR A 32 32.35 -24.15 -4.36
CA TYR A 32 32.55 -25.40 -5.08
C TYR A 32 32.74 -25.07 -6.56
N ALA A 33 33.86 -25.55 -7.10
CA ALA A 33 34.19 -25.55 -8.52
C ALA A 33 33.89 -26.92 -9.12
N GLU A 34 33.29 -26.89 -10.32
CA GLU A 34 33.29 -27.82 -11.48
C GLU A 34 33.43 -29.33 -11.31
N ASN A 35 32.48 -30.08 -11.92
CA ASN A 35 32.70 -30.79 -13.20
C ASN A 35 31.37 -31.33 -13.80
N ASP A 36 31.18 -31.08 -15.10
CA ASP A 36 30.17 -31.62 -16.06
C ASP A 36 30.55 -33.07 -16.51
N PRO A 37 29.86 -33.80 -17.42
CA PRO A 37 28.57 -33.58 -18.11
C PRO A 37 27.64 -34.82 -18.15
N GLU A 38 26.36 -34.64 -18.54
CA GLU A 38 25.55 -35.52 -19.40
C GLU A 38 24.05 -35.20 -19.25
N THR A 39 23.42 -34.63 -20.28
CA THR A 39 22.40 -35.29 -21.12
C THR A 39 21.60 -34.21 -21.86
N SER A 40 22.04 -33.93 -23.08
CA SER A 40 21.21 -33.31 -24.11
C SER A 40 20.15 -34.31 -24.55
N GLN A 41 18.88 -33.93 -24.51
CA GLN A 41 17.81 -34.30 -25.46
C GLN A 41 16.48 -33.71 -24.95
N MET A 42 15.61 -33.33 -25.88
CA MET A 42 14.28 -32.70 -25.69
C MET A 42 14.24 -31.17 -25.73
N ALA A 43 14.81 -30.58 -26.79
CA ALA A 43 14.44 -29.24 -27.25
C ALA A 43 14.47 -29.19 -28.79
N GLU A 44 13.61 -30.00 -29.42
CA GLU A 44 13.45 -29.99 -30.88
C GLU A 44 12.05 -30.47 -31.29
N GLN A 45 11.01 -29.74 -30.89
CA GLN A 45 9.66 -29.86 -31.45
C GLN A 45 8.78 -28.69 -31.03
N GLU A 46 8.97 -27.54 -31.70
CA GLU A 46 7.93 -26.52 -32.02
C GLU A 46 8.61 -25.31 -32.66
N LYS A 47 9.18 -25.55 -33.85
CA LYS A 47 9.64 -24.49 -34.75
C LYS A 47 9.34 -24.92 -36.18
N ALA A 48 8.05 -25.11 -36.45
CA ALA A 48 7.51 -25.32 -37.77
C ALA A 48 6.00 -25.07 -37.70
N ASP A 49 5.62 -23.80 -37.72
CA ASP A 49 4.38 -23.28 -38.31
C ASP A 49 4.25 -21.82 -37.87
N THR A 50 4.71 -20.90 -38.73
CA THR A 50 4.00 -19.68 -39.14
C THR A 50 5.01 -18.83 -39.93
N GLU A 51 5.34 -19.29 -41.13
CA GLU A 51 5.96 -18.45 -42.16
C GLU A 51 5.09 -18.62 -43.41
N LYS A 52 4.18 -17.66 -43.62
CA LYS A 52 3.56 -17.23 -44.89
C LYS A 52 2.25 -16.47 -44.62
N LEU A 53 2.31 -15.15 -44.66
CA LEU A 53 1.61 -14.36 -45.67
C LEU A 53 2.03 -12.90 -45.50
N ASP A 54 2.75 -12.44 -46.51
CA ASP A 54 3.23 -11.08 -46.70
C ASP A 54 2.25 -10.31 -47.61
N GLU A 55 2.29 -8.98 -47.49
CA GLU A 55 1.84 -7.94 -48.44
C GLU A 55 0.35 -7.94 -48.86
N THR A 56 -0.49 -6.92 -48.61
CA THR A 56 -0.45 -5.52 -49.09
C THR A 56 -1.64 -4.80 -48.42
N ILE A 57 -1.58 -3.53 -47.99
CA ILE A 57 -1.91 -2.32 -48.76
C ILE A 57 -1.43 -1.08 -47.98
N VAL A 58 -0.95 -0.09 -48.74
CA VAL A 58 -0.26 1.14 -48.36
C VAL A 58 -1.23 2.35 -48.32
N ASN A 59 -1.17 3.11 -47.22
CA ASN A 59 -1.34 4.59 -47.03
C ASN A 59 -2.72 5.27 -47.30
N PRO A 60 -2.88 6.59 -46.97
CA PRO A 60 -3.61 7.10 -45.78
C PRO A 60 -4.74 8.06 -46.23
N VAL A 61 -5.44 8.78 -45.34
CA VAL A 61 -6.23 10.04 -45.56
C VAL A 61 -7.03 10.29 -44.27
N THR A 62 -6.55 11.19 -43.39
CA THR A 62 -6.79 12.66 -43.25
C THR A 62 -8.05 13.05 -42.48
N ASP A 63 -7.83 14.03 -41.58
CA ASP A 63 -8.79 14.90 -40.92
C ASP A 63 -9.97 15.31 -41.79
N GLU A 64 -11.19 15.25 -41.24
CA GLU A 64 -12.17 16.33 -41.41
C GLU A 64 -12.90 16.59 -40.10
N THR A 65 -12.67 17.81 -39.61
CA THR A 65 -13.51 18.61 -38.74
C THR A 65 -15.00 18.55 -39.11
N THR A 66 -15.89 18.42 -38.12
CA THR A 66 -17.18 19.10 -38.19
C THR A 66 -17.56 19.59 -36.79
N LYS A 67 -17.66 20.92 -36.68
CA LYS A 67 -18.28 21.64 -35.58
C LYS A 67 -19.78 21.39 -35.64
N GLU A 68 -20.40 21.04 -34.52
CA GLU A 68 -21.79 21.38 -34.31
C GLU A 68 -21.95 22.03 -32.94
N GLU A 69 -22.50 23.23 -33.03
CA GLU A 69 -22.71 24.25 -32.03
C GLU A 69 -24.07 24.01 -31.38
N LEU A 70 -24.13 23.87 -30.05
CA LEU A 70 -25.37 24.00 -29.30
C LEU A 70 -25.15 24.95 -28.12
N ALA A 71 -25.85 26.07 -28.22
CA ALA A 71 -25.87 27.22 -27.32
C ALA A 71 -26.53 26.87 -25.95
N PRO A 72 -26.34 27.73 -24.92
CA PRO A 72 -26.61 27.40 -23.53
C PRO A 72 -28.09 27.62 -23.16
N VAL A 73 -28.63 26.75 -22.32
CA VAL A 73 -29.93 26.96 -21.65
C VAL A 73 -29.67 27.64 -20.31
N GLU A 74 -29.92 28.96 -20.28
CA GLU A 74 -30.29 29.69 -19.07
C GLU A 74 -31.77 29.42 -18.75
N GLN A 75 -32.07 29.21 -17.47
CA GLN A 75 -33.34 29.47 -16.75
C GLN A 75 -33.22 28.74 -15.40
N THR A 76 -33.58 29.23 -14.22
CA THR A 76 -33.96 30.53 -13.67
C THR A 76 -33.84 30.32 -12.17
N ILE A 77 -33.24 31.29 -11.46
CA ILE A 77 -33.20 31.32 -10.00
C ILE A 77 -34.59 31.77 -9.51
N GLU A 78 -35.31 30.89 -8.82
CA GLU A 78 -36.43 31.29 -7.97
C GLU A 78 -36.02 31.13 -6.50
N SER A 79 -35.85 32.30 -5.88
CA SER A 79 -35.58 32.49 -4.46
C SER A 79 -36.90 32.34 -3.70
N THR A 80 -36.97 31.43 -2.73
CA THR A 80 -38.02 31.48 -1.71
C THR A 80 -37.37 31.58 -0.34
N THR A 81 -37.53 32.76 0.25
CA THR A 81 -37.17 33.15 1.60
C THR A 81 -38.03 32.39 2.62
N ILE A 82 -37.40 31.77 3.63
CA ILE A 82 -38.07 31.42 4.88
C ILE A 82 -37.13 31.79 6.04
N GLU A 83 -37.48 32.85 6.77
CA GLU A 83 -36.93 33.18 8.09
C GLU A 83 -37.83 32.60 9.20
N PRO A 84 -37.32 32.47 10.44
CA PRO A 84 -37.73 31.45 11.39
C PRO A 84 -38.88 31.88 12.29
N THR A 85 -39.78 30.94 12.59
CA THR A 85 -40.73 31.07 13.71
C THR A 85 -40.24 30.26 14.91
N ASN A 86 -40.03 31.01 15.97
CA ASN A 86 -39.76 30.61 17.35
C ASN A 86 -41.12 30.40 18.04
N GLU A 87 -41.34 29.27 18.72
CA GLU A 87 -42.23 29.17 19.89
C GLU A 87 -42.03 27.83 20.63
N ASN A 88 -41.23 27.97 21.69
CA ASN A 88 -41.25 27.37 23.02
C ASN A 88 -42.05 26.10 23.40
N GLU A 89 -41.32 25.30 24.17
CA GLU A 89 -41.72 24.57 25.40
C GLU A 89 -42.72 23.43 25.31
N THR A 90 -42.25 22.20 25.58
CA THR A 90 -42.58 21.55 26.86
C THR A 90 -41.48 20.57 27.27
N SER A 91 -41.00 20.78 28.49
CA SER A 91 -40.08 19.98 29.28
C SER A 91 -40.65 18.61 29.69
N SER A 92 -39.81 17.58 29.69
CA SER A 92 -39.97 16.43 30.61
C SER A 92 -38.61 15.97 31.12
N GLU A 93 -38.30 16.46 32.33
CA GLU A 93 -37.68 15.73 33.45
C GLU A 93 -36.51 14.78 33.12
N ALA A 94 -35.30 15.34 33.11
CA ALA A 94 -34.10 14.59 33.48
C ALA A 94 -34.07 14.46 35.01
N GLN A 95 -34.17 13.21 35.49
CA GLN A 95 -33.98 12.88 36.90
C GLN A 95 -32.56 13.26 37.34
N ASN A 96 -32.52 14.12 38.33
CA ASN A 96 -31.34 14.60 39.02
C ASN A 96 -30.92 13.56 40.06
N ASP A 97 -30.13 12.57 39.64
CA ASP A 97 -29.33 11.78 40.58
C ASP A 97 -28.01 12.52 40.84
N GLN A 98 -28.00 13.27 41.94
CA GLN A 98 -26.78 13.79 42.53
C GLN A 98 -25.91 12.61 43.01
N GLN A 99 -24.99 12.18 42.15
CA GLN A 99 -23.81 11.46 42.59
C GLN A 99 -22.62 12.42 42.51
N SER A 100 -22.03 12.68 43.67
CA SER A 100 -20.84 13.52 43.85
C SER A 100 -19.72 13.10 42.89
N ALA A 101 -19.56 13.84 41.79
CA ALA A 101 -18.38 13.74 40.94
C ALA A 101 -17.26 14.49 41.64
N GLN A 102 -16.42 13.75 42.38
CA GLN A 102 -15.12 14.23 42.79
C GLN A 102 -14.35 14.56 41.50
N GLN A 103 -14.17 15.85 41.21
CA GLN A 103 -13.53 16.30 39.98
C GLN A 103 -12.07 15.81 39.98
N GLY A 104 -11.83 14.68 39.30
CA GLY A 104 -10.50 14.10 39.14
C GLY A 104 -9.56 15.05 38.40
N ARG A 105 -8.25 14.79 38.50
CA ARG A 105 -7.23 15.59 37.81
C ARG A 105 -7.43 15.48 36.29
N SER A 106 -7.16 16.57 35.58
CA SER A 106 -7.27 16.53 34.11
C SER A 106 -6.13 15.73 33.48
N ALA A 107 -6.37 15.12 32.32
CA ALA A 107 -5.33 14.38 31.61
C ALA A 107 -4.12 15.27 31.21
N ALA A 108 -4.38 16.53 30.83
CA ALA A 108 -3.34 17.50 30.52
C ALA A 108 -2.47 17.84 31.75
N GLU A 109 -3.09 18.00 32.92
CA GLU A 109 -2.37 18.20 34.18
C GLU A 109 -1.51 16.98 34.52
N LEU A 110 -2.09 15.77 34.45
CA LEU A 110 -1.39 14.53 34.74
C LEU A 110 -0.19 14.29 33.80
N ALA A 111 -0.31 14.67 32.52
CA ALA A 111 0.77 14.55 31.55
C ALA A 111 1.96 15.48 31.80
N THR A 112 1.83 16.49 32.67
CA THR A 112 2.90 17.44 33.04
C THR A 112 3.67 17.06 34.30
N ARG A 113 3.30 15.95 34.96
CA ARG A 113 4.02 15.42 36.13
C ARG A 113 5.47 15.08 35.80
N GLU A 114 6.33 15.08 36.82
CA GLU A 114 7.74 14.69 36.68
C GLU A 114 7.90 13.28 36.06
N ASP A 115 7.03 12.35 36.46
CA ASP A 115 6.83 11.08 35.78
C ASP A 115 5.35 10.93 35.36
N PRO A 116 5.02 11.17 34.07
CA PRO A 116 3.66 11.03 33.55
C PRO A 116 3.26 9.56 33.31
N TYR A 117 4.19 8.60 33.42
CA TYR A 117 3.90 7.17 33.26
C TYR A 117 3.58 6.47 34.58
N ASP A 118 3.88 7.12 35.71
CA ASP A 118 3.55 6.61 37.04
C ASP A 118 2.03 6.75 37.31
N VAL A 119 1.34 5.62 37.30
CA VAL A 119 -0.10 5.55 37.54
C VAL A 119 -0.48 5.38 39.01
N ASN A 120 0.49 5.38 39.92
CA ASN A 120 0.21 5.25 41.34
C ASN A 120 -0.65 6.41 41.86
N GLY A 121 -1.71 6.06 42.59
CA GLY A 121 -2.70 6.98 43.14
C GLY A 121 -3.63 7.61 42.09
N LEU A 122 -3.66 7.07 40.86
CA LEU A 122 -4.65 7.45 39.86
C LEU A 122 -5.88 6.54 39.93
N THR A 123 -7.05 7.11 39.67
CA THR A 123 -8.26 6.34 39.39
C THR A 123 -8.20 5.70 37.99
N ASP A 124 -8.98 4.65 37.75
CA ASP A 124 -9.02 3.99 36.44
C ASP A 124 -9.44 4.99 35.33
N GLU A 125 -10.35 5.91 35.63
CA GLU A 125 -10.76 6.99 34.72
C GLU A 125 -9.62 7.97 34.41
N GLU A 126 -8.84 8.37 35.43
CA GLU A 126 -7.66 9.22 35.25
C GLU A 126 -6.58 8.51 34.43
N ILE A 127 -6.38 7.20 34.63
CA ILE A 127 -5.45 6.37 33.83
C ILE A 127 -5.90 6.33 32.37
N ILE A 128 -7.18 6.06 32.10
CA ILE A 128 -7.73 6.01 30.75
C ILE A 128 -7.64 7.37 30.06
N ALA A 129 -7.96 8.45 30.77
CA ALA A 129 -7.91 9.81 30.23
C ALA A 129 -6.47 10.24 29.92
N LEU A 130 -5.53 9.97 30.82
CA LEU A 130 -4.10 10.23 30.63
C LEU A 130 -3.55 9.45 29.43
N ALA A 131 -3.85 8.15 29.33
CA ALA A 131 -3.40 7.33 28.21
C ALA A 131 -3.98 7.86 26.88
N ASN A 132 -5.28 8.18 26.83
CA ASN A 132 -5.89 8.78 25.64
C ASN A 132 -5.27 10.14 25.26
N TYR A 133 -4.90 10.96 26.25
CA TYR A 133 -4.21 12.23 25.99
C TYR A 133 -2.80 12.03 25.43
N MET A 134 -2.03 11.09 25.98
CA MET A 134 -0.65 10.86 25.58
C MET A 134 -0.52 10.11 24.25
N TYR A 135 -1.42 9.16 23.99
CA TYR A 135 -1.28 8.24 22.88
C TYR A 135 -2.45 8.24 21.91
N GLY A 136 -3.55 8.96 22.17
CA GLY A 136 -4.75 8.94 21.34
C GLY A 136 -4.47 9.32 19.88
N ALA A 137 -3.69 10.38 19.63
CA ALA A 137 -3.31 10.77 18.27
C ALA A 137 -2.45 9.72 17.55
N TYR A 138 -1.55 9.07 18.28
CA TYR A 138 -0.74 7.97 17.76
C TYR A 138 -1.61 6.75 17.46
N ALA A 139 -2.53 6.39 18.36
CA ALA A 139 -3.44 5.27 18.23
C ALA A 139 -4.44 5.46 17.08
N GLN A 140 -4.88 6.69 16.80
CA GLN A 140 -5.71 7.02 15.65
C GLN A 140 -5.01 6.64 14.34
N THR A 141 -3.72 6.97 14.21
CA THR A 141 -2.93 6.70 13.00
C THR A 141 -2.31 5.31 12.97
N ASN A 142 -2.31 4.59 14.10
CA ASN A 142 -1.76 3.25 14.25
C ASN A 142 -2.81 2.33 14.89
N PRO A 143 -3.82 1.88 14.14
CA PRO A 143 -4.95 1.11 14.68
C PRO A 143 -4.57 -0.27 15.23
N THR A 144 -3.35 -0.75 14.98
CA THR A 144 -2.78 -1.95 15.62
C THR A 144 -2.24 -1.69 17.02
N PHE A 145 -2.07 -0.42 17.42
CA PHE A 145 -1.59 -0.01 18.73
C PHE A 145 -2.60 -0.38 19.81
N LYS A 146 -2.11 -1.13 20.80
CA LYS A 146 -2.86 -1.53 21.98
C LYS A 146 -2.01 -1.29 23.21
N THR A 147 -2.61 -0.77 24.28
CA THR A 147 -1.92 -0.57 25.55
C THR A 147 -2.73 -1.14 26.70
N GLN A 148 -2.03 -1.75 27.63
CA GLN A 148 -2.57 -2.24 28.88
C GLN A 148 -1.80 -1.59 30.03
N VAL A 149 -2.51 -1.22 31.09
CA VAL A 149 -1.95 -0.62 32.29
C VAL A 149 -2.40 -1.45 33.49
N ILE A 150 -1.50 -1.67 34.45
CA ILE A 150 -1.85 -2.31 35.73
C ILE A 150 -2.06 -1.20 36.76
N ASN A 151 -3.24 -1.13 37.36
CA ASN A 151 -3.54 -0.14 38.40
C ASN A 151 -2.96 -0.56 39.78
N ASP A 152 -3.13 0.30 40.78
CA ASP A 152 -2.63 0.08 42.16
C ASP A 152 -3.22 -1.15 42.86
N LYS A 153 -4.35 -1.64 42.37
CA LYS A 153 -5.00 -2.86 42.86
C LYS A 153 -4.45 -4.12 42.19
N GLY A 154 -3.57 -3.97 41.19
CA GLY A 154 -3.04 -5.07 40.39
C GLY A 154 -3.98 -5.51 39.26
N GLU A 155 -5.00 -4.72 38.93
CA GLU A 155 -5.97 -5.03 37.88
C GLU A 155 -5.46 -4.54 36.52
N ILE A 156 -5.66 -5.33 35.47
CA ILE A 156 -5.29 -4.96 34.09
C ILE A 156 -6.40 -4.12 33.49
N ILE A 157 -6.09 -2.87 33.15
CA ILE A 157 -6.93 -1.95 32.40
C ILE A 157 -6.51 -1.99 30.93
N ASN A 158 -7.42 -2.37 30.05
CA ASN A 158 -7.24 -2.23 28.60
C ASN A 158 -7.63 -0.81 28.18
N ILE A 159 -6.68 -0.04 27.64
CA ILE A 159 -6.98 1.31 27.16
C ILE A 159 -7.62 1.21 25.77
N THR A 160 -8.81 1.77 25.65
CA THR A 160 -9.49 1.92 24.36
C THR A 160 -9.18 3.32 23.83
N TYR A 161 -8.68 3.39 22.61
CA TYR A 161 -8.47 4.64 21.88
C TYR A 161 -9.54 4.80 20.82
N ALA A 162 -9.90 6.05 20.51
CA ALA A 162 -10.58 6.34 19.26
C ALA A 162 -9.65 5.93 18.11
N GLN A 163 -10.08 4.98 17.27
CA GLN A 163 -9.34 4.55 16.09
C GLN A 163 -10.05 5.13 14.86
N SER A 164 -9.30 5.68 13.90
CA SER A 164 -9.86 5.87 12.57
C SER A 164 -9.88 4.50 11.89
N PHE A 165 -11.06 3.89 11.83
CA PHE A 165 -11.27 2.72 11.01
C PHE A 165 -11.44 3.14 9.57
N ALA A 166 -10.88 2.37 8.66
CA ALA A 166 -11.16 2.58 7.26
C ALA A 166 -12.59 2.12 6.93
N VAL A 167 -13.18 2.77 5.92
CA VAL A 167 -14.53 2.50 5.44
C VAL A 167 -14.44 1.61 4.21
N GLY A 168 -15.03 0.43 4.30
CA GLY A 168 -15.18 -0.48 3.17
C GLY A 168 -16.41 -0.16 2.33
N SER A 169 -16.26 -0.18 1.00
CA SER A 169 -17.37 -0.09 0.06
C SER A 169 -17.16 -1.03 -1.13
N TYR A 170 -18.24 -1.31 -1.86
CA TYR A 170 -18.14 -2.02 -3.14
C TYR A 170 -19.30 -1.69 -4.07
N ASP A 171 -19.04 -1.86 -5.36
CA ASP A 171 -20.05 -1.90 -6.42
C ASP A 171 -20.10 -3.31 -7.02
N LEU A 172 -21.29 -3.84 -7.25
CA LEU A 172 -21.48 -5.18 -7.82
C LEU A 172 -21.68 -5.12 -9.32
N TYR A 173 -21.01 -6.02 -10.01
CA TYR A 173 -21.07 -6.13 -11.46
C TYR A 173 -21.26 -7.60 -11.87
N PRO A 174 -22.02 -7.88 -12.95
CA PRO A 174 -22.21 -9.24 -13.43
C PRO A 174 -20.88 -9.88 -13.85
N CYS A 175 -20.55 -11.01 -13.23
CA CYS A 175 -19.44 -11.87 -13.59
C CYS A 175 -19.70 -13.22 -12.95
N LYS A 176 -19.86 -14.27 -13.77
CA LYS A 176 -20.01 -15.62 -13.26
C LYS A 176 -18.64 -16.21 -13.03
N TRP A 177 -18.37 -16.62 -11.80
CA TRP A 177 -17.09 -17.20 -11.43
C TRP A 177 -17.26 -18.24 -10.32
N ASN A 178 -16.31 -19.17 -10.27
CA ASN A 178 -16.22 -20.21 -9.29
C ASN A 178 -14.74 -20.39 -8.91
N VAL A 179 -14.45 -20.68 -7.65
CA VAL A 179 -13.08 -20.90 -7.19
C VAL A 179 -12.88 -22.30 -6.63
N LYS A 180 -11.69 -22.83 -6.89
CA LYS A 180 -11.18 -24.08 -6.33
C LYS A 180 -9.96 -23.82 -5.46
N LEU A 181 -9.76 -24.68 -4.48
CA LEU A 181 -8.49 -24.79 -3.74
C LEU A 181 -8.08 -26.26 -3.72
N ASN A 182 -6.85 -26.55 -4.17
CA ASN A 182 -6.34 -27.92 -4.29
C ASN A 182 -7.28 -28.85 -5.11
N GLY A 183 -7.87 -28.32 -6.18
CA GLY A 183 -8.80 -29.04 -7.05
C GLY A 183 -10.24 -29.18 -6.52
N ASN A 184 -10.51 -28.80 -5.27
CA ASN A 184 -11.84 -28.89 -4.67
C ASN A 184 -12.61 -27.58 -4.86
N TRP A 185 -13.87 -27.68 -5.29
CA TRP A 185 -14.78 -26.55 -5.37
C TRP A 185 -15.07 -25.99 -3.98
N LEU A 186 -14.94 -24.68 -3.83
CA LEU A 186 -15.24 -23.98 -2.57
C LEU A 186 -16.57 -23.23 -2.68
N PHE A 187 -16.64 -22.27 -3.59
CA PHE A 187 -17.82 -21.44 -3.80
C PHE A 187 -17.76 -20.74 -5.16
N GLY A 188 -18.86 -20.13 -5.56
CA GLY A 188 -18.97 -19.33 -6.77
C GLY A 188 -20.12 -18.34 -6.67
N ALA A 189 -20.12 -17.35 -7.56
CA ALA A 189 -21.11 -16.30 -7.61
C ALA A 189 -21.37 -15.85 -9.05
N GLU A 190 -22.46 -15.13 -9.25
CA GLU A 190 -22.82 -14.51 -10.54
C GLU A 190 -22.50 -13.01 -10.60
N MET A 191 -22.05 -12.45 -9.47
CA MET A 191 -21.65 -11.05 -9.33
C MET A 191 -20.24 -10.99 -8.74
N MET A 192 -19.49 -9.96 -9.11
CA MET A 192 -18.19 -9.63 -8.53
C MET A 192 -18.23 -8.20 -7.98
N GLY A 193 -17.69 -8.03 -6.77
CA GLY A 193 -17.57 -6.73 -6.14
C GLY A 193 -16.27 -6.03 -6.55
N LYS A 194 -16.36 -4.83 -7.12
CA LYS A 194 -15.25 -3.88 -7.12
C LYS A 194 -15.15 -3.30 -5.72
N ILE A 195 -14.09 -3.60 -4.98
CA ILE A 195 -13.95 -3.25 -3.55
C ILE A 195 -13.09 -2.02 -3.40
N MET A 196 -13.46 -1.14 -2.46
CA MET A 196 -12.67 -0.01 -2.04
C MET A 196 -12.54 0.04 -0.52
N ILE A 197 -11.38 0.50 -0.07
CA ILE A 197 -11.11 0.90 1.31
C ILE A 197 -10.71 2.38 1.28
N ASP A 198 -11.46 3.25 1.94
CA ASP A 198 -11.25 4.72 1.92
C ASP A 198 -11.10 5.28 0.50
N ASN A 199 -11.96 4.83 -0.41
CA ASN A 199 -11.95 5.17 -1.83
C ASN A 199 -10.67 4.76 -2.60
N MET A 200 -9.81 3.94 -2.01
CA MET A 200 -8.70 3.28 -2.71
C MET A 200 -9.13 1.89 -3.16
N LEU A 201 -8.74 1.51 -4.38
CA LEU A 201 -9.04 0.19 -4.92
C LEU A 201 -8.39 -0.89 -4.05
N ALA A 202 -9.18 -1.88 -3.65
CA ALA A 202 -8.73 -2.99 -2.82
C ALA A 202 -9.13 -4.33 -3.44
N TYR A 203 -8.36 -5.36 -3.12
CA TYR A 203 -8.51 -6.69 -3.69
C TYR A 203 -8.66 -7.73 -2.58
N CYS A 204 -9.62 -8.63 -2.75
CA CYS A 204 -9.85 -9.76 -1.86
C CYS A 204 -8.64 -10.70 -1.84
N VAL A 205 -8.20 -11.07 -0.64
CA VAL A 205 -7.20 -12.13 -0.41
C VAL A 205 -7.76 -13.30 0.41
N GLN A 206 -9.07 -13.30 0.66
CA GLN A 206 -9.76 -14.31 1.44
C GLN A 206 -11.10 -14.67 0.78
N PRO A 207 -11.07 -15.33 -0.38
CA PRO A 207 -12.24 -15.48 -1.26
C PRO A 207 -13.46 -16.12 -0.55
N ALA A 208 -13.25 -17.09 0.34
CA ALA A 208 -14.32 -17.83 1.01
C ALA A 208 -15.07 -17.06 2.12
N VAL A 209 -14.75 -15.78 2.33
CA VAL A 209 -15.40 -14.92 3.33
C VAL A 209 -16.08 -13.75 2.62
N GLU A 210 -17.27 -13.36 3.07
CA GLU A 210 -18.03 -12.25 2.50
C GLU A 210 -17.48 -10.89 2.94
N PHE A 211 -17.40 -9.93 2.01
CA PHE A 211 -17.02 -8.55 2.32
C PHE A 211 -18.19 -7.78 2.95
N GLN A 212 -17.90 -6.96 3.97
CA GLN A 212 -18.93 -6.18 4.66
C GLN A 212 -18.68 -4.68 4.48
N LYS A 213 -19.64 -3.94 3.92
CA LYS A 213 -19.55 -2.48 3.80
C LYS A 213 -19.46 -1.78 5.17
N GLY A 214 -19.02 -0.53 5.14
CA GLY A 214 -18.97 0.37 6.30
C GLY A 214 -17.63 0.34 7.05
N GLU A 215 -17.62 1.05 8.17
CA GLU A 215 -16.46 1.19 9.06
C GLU A 215 -16.02 -0.14 9.71
N GLY A 216 -14.85 -0.13 10.33
CA GLY A 216 -14.31 -1.22 11.14
C GLY A 216 -13.11 -1.95 10.55
N TYR A 217 -12.60 -1.50 9.39
CA TYR A 217 -11.39 -2.07 8.80
C TYR A 217 -10.13 -1.50 9.46
N THR A 218 -9.23 -2.40 9.86
CA THR A 218 -7.94 -2.06 10.44
C THR A 218 -6.79 -2.54 9.54
N PRO A 219 -5.81 -1.68 9.20
CA PRO A 219 -4.64 -2.04 8.43
C PRO A 219 -3.69 -2.92 9.24
N GLN A 220 -3.15 -3.93 8.57
CA GLN A 220 -2.13 -4.85 9.04
C GLN A 220 -1.06 -4.97 7.94
N ILE A 221 0.20 -5.09 8.33
CA ILE A 221 1.30 -5.28 7.35
C ILE A 221 1.48 -6.75 6.95
N SER A 222 0.78 -7.67 7.60
CA SER A 222 0.78 -9.10 7.31
C SER A 222 -0.58 -9.70 7.59
N PHE A 223 -0.85 -10.84 6.95
CA PHE A 223 -2.07 -11.62 7.15
C PHE A 223 -1.71 -13.10 7.09
N SER A 224 -2.11 -13.90 8.08
CA SER A 224 -1.60 -15.26 8.28
C SER A 224 -1.89 -16.25 7.13
N GLU A 225 -2.90 -15.97 6.30
CA GLU A 225 -3.24 -16.80 5.14
C GLU A 225 -2.42 -16.43 3.88
N VAL A 226 -1.60 -15.37 3.95
CA VAL A 226 -0.76 -14.89 2.86
C VAL A 226 0.70 -14.86 3.32
N SER A 227 1.55 -15.68 2.70
CA SER A 227 2.99 -15.67 2.98
C SER A 227 3.66 -14.38 2.51
N GLU A 228 4.84 -14.05 3.02
CA GLU A 228 5.58 -12.84 2.56
C GLU A 228 5.95 -12.92 1.06
N ASP A 229 6.12 -14.12 0.51
CA ASP A 229 6.39 -14.30 -0.93
C ASP A 229 5.12 -14.03 -1.75
N GLN A 230 3.98 -14.57 -1.32
CA GLN A 230 2.67 -14.28 -1.93
C GLN A 230 2.33 -12.80 -1.83
N LYS A 231 2.57 -12.16 -0.68
CA LYS A 231 2.39 -10.72 -0.48
C LYS A 231 3.14 -9.91 -1.54
N ARG A 232 4.41 -10.24 -1.83
CA ARG A 232 5.19 -9.56 -2.88
C ARG A 232 4.59 -9.76 -4.28
N VAL A 233 4.13 -10.97 -4.59
CA VAL A 233 3.47 -11.28 -5.87
C VAL A 233 2.16 -10.51 -6.00
N ILE A 234 1.31 -10.54 -4.98
CA ILE A 234 0.05 -9.78 -4.93
C ILE A 234 0.31 -8.29 -5.12
N ASN A 235 1.30 -7.73 -4.42
CA ASN A 235 1.64 -6.32 -4.56
C ASN A 235 2.06 -5.96 -5.99
N ASN A 236 2.85 -6.84 -6.65
CA ASN A 236 3.23 -6.67 -8.05
C ASN A 236 1.99 -6.72 -8.96
N ILE A 237 1.11 -7.70 -8.79
CA ILE A 237 -0.13 -7.82 -9.57
C ILE A 237 -0.99 -6.56 -9.43
N ILE A 238 -1.16 -6.04 -8.21
CA ILE A 238 -2.01 -4.86 -7.98
C ILE A 238 -1.36 -3.58 -8.52
N ASN A 239 -0.03 -3.41 -8.38
CA ASN A 239 0.68 -2.23 -8.89
C ASN A 239 0.53 -2.07 -10.41
N PHE A 240 0.47 -3.19 -11.14
CA PHE A 240 0.43 -3.22 -12.61
C PHE A 240 -0.90 -3.75 -13.17
N GLY A 241 -1.87 -3.97 -12.28
CA GLY A 241 -3.23 -4.35 -12.59
C GLY A 241 -4.15 -3.15 -12.78
N ALA A 242 -5.45 -3.41 -12.67
CA ALA A 242 -6.46 -2.40 -12.88
C ALA A 242 -6.34 -1.25 -11.89
N GLN A 243 -6.54 -0.05 -12.41
CA GLN A 243 -6.63 1.22 -11.71
C GLN A 243 -8.10 1.63 -11.55
N MET A 244 -8.36 2.68 -10.77
CA MET A 244 -9.72 3.10 -10.41
C MET A 244 -10.65 3.31 -11.62
N ASN A 245 -10.14 3.87 -12.71
CA ASN A 245 -10.92 4.22 -13.89
C ASN A 245 -10.85 3.18 -15.03
N ASP A 246 -10.18 2.06 -14.80
CA ASP A 246 -10.06 1.02 -15.81
C ASP A 246 -11.38 0.26 -16.01
N PRO A 247 -11.57 -0.38 -17.18
CA PRO A 247 -12.71 -1.24 -17.43
C PRO A 247 -12.87 -2.31 -16.36
N ILE A 248 -14.11 -2.58 -15.96
CA ILE A 248 -14.40 -3.52 -14.87
C ILE A 248 -13.84 -4.93 -15.11
N ASN A 249 -13.79 -5.36 -16.37
CA ASN A 249 -13.19 -6.64 -16.76
C ASN A 249 -11.71 -6.74 -16.38
N PHE A 250 -10.96 -5.63 -16.44
CA PHE A 250 -9.56 -5.62 -16.03
C PHE A 250 -9.43 -5.73 -14.51
N TYR A 251 -10.34 -5.12 -13.75
CA TYR A 251 -10.41 -5.31 -12.29
C TYR A 251 -10.71 -6.77 -11.94
N PHE A 252 -11.67 -7.42 -12.62
CA PHE A 252 -11.95 -8.84 -12.42
C PHE A 252 -10.73 -9.71 -12.71
N ALA A 253 -10.03 -9.47 -13.83
CA ALA A 253 -8.80 -10.18 -14.14
C ALA A 253 -7.73 -9.98 -13.07
N THR A 254 -7.55 -8.75 -12.58
CA THR A 254 -6.59 -8.46 -11.52
C THR A 254 -6.96 -9.20 -10.23
N GLN A 255 -8.24 -9.21 -9.85
CA GLN A 255 -8.75 -9.95 -8.68
C GLN A 255 -8.54 -11.46 -8.81
N PHE A 256 -8.84 -12.04 -9.97
CA PHE A 256 -8.62 -13.47 -10.22
C PHE A 256 -7.14 -13.82 -10.19
N TYR A 257 -6.28 -12.94 -10.72
CA TYR A 257 -4.85 -13.18 -10.69
C TYR A 257 -4.28 -13.10 -9.27
N VAL A 258 -4.80 -12.20 -8.44
CA VAL A 258 -4.51 -12.17 -6.99
C VAL A 258 -4.87 -13.52 -6.35
N TRP A 259 -6.06 -14.08 -6.61
CA TRP A 259 -6.45 -15.38 -6.05
C TRP A 259 -5.58 -16.54 -6.53
N GLU A 260 -5.21 -16.55 -7.80
CA GLU A 260 -4.26 -17.56 -8.32
C GLU A 260 -2.90 -17.49 -7.62
N SER A 261 -2.41 -16.29 -7.32
CA SER A 261 -1.14 -16.10 -6.62
C SER A 261 -1.15 -16.65 -5.18
N ILE A 262 -2.33 -16.82 -4.58
CA ILE A 262 -2.52 -17.42 -3.26
C ILE A 262 -3.03 -18.87 -3.32
N GLY A 263 -2.94 -19.52 -4.50
CA GLY A 263 -3.14 -20.96 -4.66
C GLY A 263 -4.54 -21.40 -5.08
N TYR A 264 -5.44 -20.46 -5.36
CA TYR A 264 -6.77 -20.78 -5.89
C TYR A 264 -6.72 -20.98 -7.40
N SER A 265 -7.71 -21.66 -7.94
CA SER A 265 -7.98 -21.67 -9.39
C SER A 265 -9.35 -21.05 -9.63
N VAL A 266 -9.46 -20.20 -10.64
CA VAL A 266 -10.71 -19.51 -10.97
C VAL A 266 -11.25 -20.03 -12.30
N GLU A 267 -12.52 -20.44 -12.31
CA GLU A 267 -13.28 -20.64 -13.54
C GLU A 267 -14.29 -19.50 -13.66
N SER A 268 -14.27 -18.75 -14.76
CA SER A 268 -15.19 -17.62 -14.96
C SER A 268 -15.66 -17.48 -16.40
N ASN A 269 -16.68 -16.66 -16.61
CA ASN A 269 -17.11 -16.21 -17.92
C ASN A 269 -16.35 -14.96 -18.42
N LEU A 270 -15.25 -14.57 -17.75
CA LEU A 270 -14.44 -13.44 -18.17
C LEU A 270 -13.67 -13.80 -19.44
N GLU A 271 -14.07 -13.20 -20.56
CA GLU A 271 -13.36 -13.34 -21.83
C GLU A 271 -11.95 -12.71 -21.74
N ASN A 272 -11.02 -13.28 -22.50
CA ASN A 272 -9.64 -12.77 -22.63
C ASN A 272 -8.85 -12.64 -21.31
N TYR A 273 -9.21 -13.38 -20.26
CA TYR A 273 -8.51 -13.36 -18.98
C TYR A 273 -6.99 -13.56 -19.12
N GLY A 274 -6.54 -14.48 -19.98
CA GLY A 274 -5.11 -14.68 -20.26
C GLY A 274 -4.41 -13.47 -20.85
N ALA A 275 -5.09 -12.67 -21.68
CA ALA A 275 -4.53 -11.44 -22.24
C ALA A 275 -4.37 -10.36 -21.16
N TYR A 276 -5.33 -10.23 -20.25
CA TYR A 276 -5.20 -9.30 -19.11
C TYR A 276 -4.03 -9.67 -18.21
N LYS A 277 -3.81 -10.96 -17.91
CA LYS A 277 -2.62 -11.40 -17.16
C LYS A 277 -1.33 -11.01 -17.87
N ALA A 278 -1.24 -11.28 -19.17
CA ALA A 278 -0.09 -10.89 -19.97
C ALA A 278 0.16 -9.37 -19.98
N MET A 279 -0.90 -8.55 -19.95
CA MET A 279 -0.77 -7.10 -19.81
C MET A 279 -0.17 -6.69 -18.46
N ILE A 280 -0.62 -7.31 -17.35
CA ILE A 280 -0.08 -7.08 -16.00
C ILE A 280 1.39 -7.44 -15.96
N ASP A 281 1.74 -8.62 -16.47
CA ASP A 281 3.11 -9.13 -16.49
C ASP A 281 4.02 -8.24 -17.36
N ALA A 282 3.55 -7.84 -18.55
CA ALA A 282 4.30 -6.95 -19.43
C ALA A 282 4.53 -5.57 -18.81
N ALA A 283 3.53 -5.02 -18.10
CA ALA A 283 3.68 -3.75 -17.39
C ALA A 283 4.68 -3.86 -16.22
N ALA A 284 4.63 -4.97 -15.47
CA ALA A 284 5.59 -5.26 -14.41
C ALA A 284 7.03 -5.42 -14.96
N ASP A 285 7.20 -6.14 -16.07
CA ASP A 285 8.49 -6.34 -16.71
C ASP A 285 9.03 -5.05 -17.31
N HIS A 286 8.16 -4.25 -17.94
CA HIS A 286 8.53 -2.93 -18.41
C HIS A 286 8.99 -2.05 -17.24
N HIS A 287 8.35 -2.11 -16.08
CA HIS A 287 8.78 -1.38 -14.88
C HIS A 287 10.20 -1.74 -14.42
N ARG A 288 10.58 -3.02 -14.57
CA ARG A 288 11.91 -3.55 -14.23
C ARG A 288 13.00 -3.17 -15.25
N LEU A 289 12.65 -2.61 -16.40
CA LEU A 289 13.64 -2.16 -17.38
C LEU A 289 14.47 -1.01 -16.84
N LYS A 290 15.78 -1.16 -16.97
CA LYS A 290 16.78 -0.13 -16.66
C LYS A 290 17.22 0.61 -17.93
N PRO A 291 17.59 1.89 -17.84
CA PRO A 291 18.10 2.67 -18.97
C PRO A 291 19.26 1.98 -19.70
N SER A 292 19.52 2.39 -20.94
CA SER A 292 20.59 1.82 -21.76
C SER A 292 21.99 2.03 -21.19
N PHE A 293 22.16 3.04 -20.33
CA PHE A 293 23.42 3.40 -19.68
C PHE A 293 23.63 2.77 -18.30
N ASP A 294 22.74 1.86 -17.86
CA ASP A 294 22.92 1.16 -16.58
C ASP A 294 24.30 0.49 -16.51
N GLU A 295 24.97 0.68 -15.37
CA GLU A 295 26.31 0.16 -15.04
C GLU A 295 27.44 0.61 -15.99
N GLN A 296 27.18 1.56 -16.89
CA GLN A 296 28.20 2.11 -17.77
C GLN A 296 29.17 3.04 -17.02
N ILE A 297 30.38 3.13 -17.56
CA ILE A 297 31.44 4.01 -17.05
C ILE A 297 31.73 5.08 -18.10
N PHE A 298 31.78 6.33 -17.67
CA PHE A 298 32.07 7.47 -18.55
C PHE A 298 33.25 8.28 -18.02
N THR A 299 34.17 8.63 -18.92
CA THR A 299 35.24 9.59 -18.64
C THR A 299 34.86 10.93 -19.25
N VAL A 300 34.80 11.97 -18.43
CA VAL A 300 34.38 13.32 -18.84
C VAL A 300 35.41 14.32 -18.37
N VAL A 301 35.79 15.25 -19.25
CA VAL A 301 36.74 16.31 -18.91
C VAL A 301 36.03 17.38 -18.08
N ALA A 302 36.70 17.90 -17.05
CA ALA A 302 36.15 18.96 -16.21
C ALA A 302 35.78 20.20 -17.05
N GLY A 303 34.56 20.71 -16.85
CA GLY A 303 33.99 21.81 -17.61
C GLY A 303 33.25 21.41 -18.90
N GLU A 304 33.39 20.15 -19.36
CA GLU A 304 32.62 19.63 -20.49
C GLU A 304 31.33 18.95 -20.02
N THR A 305 30.28 19.03 -20.84
CA THR A 305 29.00 18.37 -20.57
C THR A 305 28.91 17.07 -21.37
N LEU A 306 28.83 15.94 -20.68
CA LEU A 306 28.42 14.67 -21.26
C LEU A 306 26.89 14.64 -21.38
N MET A 307 26.39 14.24 -22.54
CA MET A 307 24.97 13.99 -22.77
C MET A 307 24.74 12.51 -23.09
N ILE A 308 23.89 11.85 -22.31
CA ILE A 308 23.55 10.44 -22.46
C ILE A 308 22.05 10.34 -22.74
N LYS A 309 21.67 9.84 -23.91
CA LYS A 309 20.27 9.54 -24.24
C LYS A 309 19.99 8.07 -23.93
N ASP A 310 18.95 7.81 -23.15
CA ASP A 310 18.47 6.45 -22.94
C ASP A 310 17.81 5.92 -24.22
N THR A 311 18.36 4.84 -24.80
CA THR A 311 17.80 4.22 -26.02
C THR A 311 16.63 3.29 -25.72
N LYS A 312 16.37 2.98 -24.44
CA LYS A 312 15.22 2.18 -24.01
C LYS A 312 14.01 3.03 -23.63
N ASN A 313 14.14 4.37 -23.60
CA ASN A 313 13.09 5.33 -23.26
C ASN A 313 12.37 5.03 -21.93
N VAL A 314 13.13 4.64 -20.90
CA VAL A 314 12.60 4.40 -19.55
C VAL A 314 13.12 5.40 -18.53
N PHE A 315 14.24 6.08 -18.82
CA PHE A 315 14.89 7.00 -17.89
C PHE A 315 13.99 8.17 -17.46
N ALA A 316 13.03 8.60 -18.28
CA ALA A 316 12.03 9.59 -17.93
C ALA A 316 11.31 9.27 -16.60
N HIS A 317 11.18 7.99 -16.24
CA HIS A 317 10.54 7.54 -15.00
C HIS A 317 11.49 7.42 -13.80
N TYR A 318 12.78 7.73 -13.96
CA TYR A 318 13.78 7.65 -12.92
C TYR A 318 14.07 9.01 -12.29
N ASN A 319 14.39 9.00 -10.99
CA ASN A 319 14.77 10.16 -10.19
C ASN A 319 16.13 9.91 -9.53
N GLN A 320 16.97 10.96 -9.46
CA GLN A 320 18.27 10.85 -8.82
C GLN A 320 18.09 10.63 -7.32
N ILE A 321 18.78 9.62 -6.79
CA ILE A 321 18.78 9.29 -5.36
C ILE A 321 20.15 9.56 -4.71
N SER A 322 21.24 9.52 -5.47
CA SER A 322 22.57 9.88 -4.98
C SER A 322 23.50 10.35 -6.10
N ASN A 323 24.50 11.13 -5.71
CA ASN A 323 25.60 11.58 -6.57
C ASN A 323 26.85 11.75 -5.71
N THR A 324 27.83 10.86 -5.87
CA THR A 324 29.10 10.92 -5.12
C THR A 324 30.23 11.61 -5.89
N THR A 325 29.97 12.02 -7.14
CA THR A 325 30.97 12.61 -8.05
C THR A 325 31.18 14.12 -7.82
N ASN A 326 30.26 14.78 -7.10
CA ASN A 326 30.18 16.24 -7.02
C ASN A 326 30.06 16.93 -8.41
N ALA A 327 29.65 16.21 -9.45
CA ALA A 327 29.34 16.78 -10.77
C ALA A 327 27.93 17.37 -10.78
N SER A 328 27.69 18.36 -11.64
CA SER A 328 26.34 18.85 -11.91
C SER A 328 25.57 17.82 -12.76
N VAL A 329 24.39 17.43 -12.31
CA VAL A 329 23.54 16.44 -12.97
C VAL A 329 22.18 17.07 -13.30
N VAL A 330 21.80 17.04 -14.57
CA VAL A 330 20.53 17.58 -15.06
C VAL A 330 19.84 16.50 -15.89
N LYS A 331 18.55 16.27 -15.61
CA LYS A 331 17.71 15.35 -16.37
C LYS A 331 16.71 16.14 -17.21
N GLU A 332 16.61 15.79 -18.49
CA GLU A 332 15.67 16.35 -19.46
C GLU A 332 14.97 15.20 -20.19
N GLY A 333 13.82 14.76 -19.68
CA GLY A 333 13.14 13.56 -20.19
C GLY A 333 14.01 12.31 -20.07
N ASP A 334 14.32 11.69 -21.21
CA ASP A 334 15.20 10.52 -21.34
C ASP A 334 16.68 10.87 -21.56
N VAL A 335 17.05 12.15 -21.42
CA VAL A 335 18.44 12.61 -21.57
C VAL A 335 19.02 12.98 -20.21
N LEU A 336 20.16 12.40 -19.90
CA LEU A 336 20.99 12.75 -18.75
C LEU A 336 22.15 13.64 -19.19
N LYS A 337 22.33 14.77 -18.51
CA LYS A 337 23.44 15.70 -18.70
C LYS A 337 24.31 15.73 -17.45
N ILE A 338 25.61 15.49 -17.61
CA ILE A 338 26.58 15.48 -16.52
C ILE A 338 27.68 16.49 -16.86
N THR A 339 27.93 17.44 -15.97
CA THR A 339 28.98 18.46 -16.14
C THR A 339 29.87 18.46 -14.89
N PRO A 340 31.03 17.77 -14.92
CA PRO A 340 32.00 17.81 -13.84
C PRO A 340 32.67 19.18 -13.74
N SER A 341 33.09 19.56 -12.54
CA SER A 341 33.88 20.75 -12.26
C SER A 341 35.29 20.36 -11.79
N GLY A 342 36.15 21.35 -11.49
CA GLY A 342 37.47 21.08 -10.89
C GLY A 342 37.41 20.42 -9.52
N ASP A 343 36.26 20.51 -8.83
CA ASP A 343 36.02 19.90 -7.52
C ASP A 343 35.30 18.54 -7.63
N SER A 344 35.07 18.04 -8.85
CA SER A 344 34.46 16.74 -9.07
C SER A 344 35.48 15.60 -8.87
N VAL A 345 34.98 14.43 -8.47
CA VAL A 345 35.76 13.23 -8.22
C VAL A 345 35.12 12.02 -8.92
N ASP A 346 35.90 10.97 -9.11
CA ASP A 346 35.38 9.69 -9.57
C ASP A 346 34.36 9.15 -8.55
N GLY A 347 33.25 8.60 -9.05
CA GLY A 347 32.17 8.19 -8.17
C GLY A 347 31.04 7.50 -8.91
N GLU A 348 29.84 7.64 -8.37
CA GLU A 348 28.62 6.99 -8.85
C GLU A 348 27.46 7.99 -8.78
N ILE A 349 26.62 7.96 -9.80
CA ILE A 349 25.34 8.66 -9.81
C ILE A 349 24.26 7.58 -9.91
N SER A 350 23.41 7.48 -8.89
CA SER A 350 22.35 6.48 -8.81
C SER A 350 20.97 7.11 -8.94
N PHE A 351 20.07 6.38 -9.60
CA PHE A 351 18.69 6.75 -9.84
C PHE A 351 17.75 5.61 -9.47
N GLN A 352 16.52 5.97 -9.09
CA GLN A 352 15.44 5.03 -8.77
C GLN A 352 14.20 5.36 -9.61
N ARG A 353 13.56 4.33 -10.15
CA ARG A 353 12.30 4.46 -10.88
C ARG A 353 11.14 4.79 -9.92
N ASN A 354 10.23 5.64 -10.37
CA ASN A 354 8.99 5.94 -9.67
C ASN A 354 8.09 4.71 -9.58
N SER A 355 7.62 4.41 -8.37
CA SER A 355 6.59 3.40 -8.12
C SER A 355 5.20 3.92 -8.48
N PRO A 356 4.27 3.09 -9.02
CA PRO A 356 2.88 3.49 -9.25
C PRO A 356 2.13 3.87 -7.96
N TYR A 357 2.46 3.18 -6.86
CA TYR A 357 1.92 3.44 -5.53
C TYR A 357 3.07 3.73 -4.56
N SER A 358 2.82 4.52 -3.52
CA SER A 358 3.80 4.83 -2.47
C SER A 358 3.39 4.24 -1.13
N GLY A 359 4.35 3.94 -0.27
CA GLY A 359 4.10 3.54 1.11
C GLY A 359 3.85 2.04 1.28
N THR A 360 3.23 1.68 2.39
CA THR A 360 3.11 0.28 2.82
C THR A 360 1.90 -0.41 2.20
N GLN A 361 2.09 -1.63 1.72
CA GLN A 361 0.98 -2.52 1.37
C GLN A 361 0.28 -2.97 2.65
N PHE A 362 -1.01 -2.70 2.76
CA PHE A 362 -1.82 -3.09 3.92
C PHE A 362 -2.79 -4.21 3.56
N PHE A 363 -3.02 -5.08 4.53
CA PHE A 363 -4.18 -5.96 4.62
C PHE A 363 -5.19 -5.32 5.58
N TRP A 364 -6.42 -5.17 5.13
CA TRP A 364 -7.49 -4.53 5.88
C TRP A 364 -8.38 -5.61 6.48
N LEU A 365 -8.36 -5.71 7.80
CA LEU A 365 -9.08 -6.71 8.56
C LEU A 365 -10.26 -6.09 9.28
N LYS A 366 -11.41 -6.75 9.18
CA LYS A 366 -12.63 -6.47 9.95
C LYS A 366 -13.18 -7.80 10.47
N PRO A 367 -13.42 -7.96 11.78
CA PRO A 367 -13.92 -9.22 12.33
C PRO A 367 -15.18 -9.73 11.61
N GLY A 368 -15.15 -10.99 11.18
CA GLY A 368 -16.27 -11.62 10.46
C GLY A 368 -16.46 -11.16 9.01
N ALA A 369 -15.57 -10.32 8.48
CA ALA A 369 -15.60 -9.85 7.11
C ALA A 369 -14.35 -10.29 6.34
N GLN A 370 -14.47 -10.29 5.02
CA GLN A 370 -13.39 -10.62 4.09
C GLN A 370 -12.18 -9.71 4.29
N THR A 371 -11.00 -10.31 4.36
CA THR A 371 -9.73 -9.58 4.31
C THR A 371 -9.42 -9.14 2.89
N VAL A 372 -9.08 -7.86 2.74
CA VAL A 372 -8.71 -7.26 1.45
C VAL A 372 -7.37 -6.55 1.56
N THR A 373 -6.70 -6.28 0.43
CA THR A 373 -5.42 -5.58 0.41
C THR A 373 -5.43 -4.42 -0.58
N THR A 374 -4.75 -3.34 -0.21
CA THR A 374 -4.45 -2.20 -1.08
C THR A 374 -2.98 -2.25 -1.48
N ALA A 375 -2.65 -1.68 -2.65
CA ALA A 375 -1.28 -1.61 -3.12
C ALA A 375 -0.37 -0.88 -2.13
N GLY A 376 0.88 -1.33 -2.03
CA GLY A 376 1.99 -0.54 -1.51
C GLY A 376 3.02 -0.28 -2.60
N GLU A 377 4.17 0.27 -2.20
CA GLU A 377 5.27 0.53 -3.12
C GLU A 377 5.74 -0.74 -3.84
N ALA A 378 5.85 -0.66 -5.16
CA ALA A 378 6.45 -1.71 -5.98
C ALA A 378 7.92 -1.90 -5.59
N VAL A 379 8.47 -3.07 -5.91
CA VAL A 379 9.90 -3.32 -5.72
C VAL A 379 10.69 -2.28 -6.52
N PRO A 380 11.58 -1.50 -5.88
CA PRO A 380 12.25 -0.40 -6.55
C PRO A 380 13.19 -0.92 -7.63
N THR A 381 13.11 -0.31 -8.81
CA THR A 381 14.09 -0.53 -9.88
C THR A 381 15.12 0.58 -9.82
N GLN A 382 16.37 0.22 -9.54
CA GLN A 382 17.48 1.16 -9.45
C GLN A 382 18.46 0.98 -10.60
N THR A 383 19.03 2.09 -11.03
CA THR A 383 20.06 2.15 -12.06
C THR A 383 21.17 3.08 -11.61
N LYS A 384 22.37 2.87 -12.13
CA LYS A 384 23.52 3.70 -11.82
C LYS A 384 24.48 3.78 -12.98
N LEU A 385 25.34 4.79 -12.94
CA LEU A 385 26.50 4.92 -13.81
C LEU A 385 27.68 5.48 -13.01
N ARG A 386 28.87 5.30 -13.56
CA ARG A 386 30.14 5.66 -12.91
C ARG A 386 30.97 6.60 -13.76
#